data_AF-A0A364JUV6-F1
#
_entry.id   AF-A0A364JUV6-F1
#
_cell.length_a   1.000
_cell.length_b   1.000
_cell.length_c   1.000
_cell.angle_alpha   90.00
_cell.angle_beta   90.00
_cell.angle_gamma   90.00
#
_symmetry.space_group_name_H-M   'P 1'
#
loop_
_entity.id
_entity.type
_entity.pdbx_description
1 polymer ?
#
loop_
_entity_poly.entity_id
_entity_poly.type
_entity_poly.pdbx_seq_one_letter_code
_entity_poly.pdbx_strand_id
1 'polypeptide(L)'
;MTVKPLIILPDPLLRQPSKTVERFDDQLRKFVQDMFDTMYDAPGIGLAAIQVGEPLRLLTIDLAKDDEEKDPHVIINPQIVAVSDERNTYEEGCLSIPDYYAEVERPAKVKVEYFDIDGKAHTIDADGLMATCLQHEIDHLNGVLFIDHISKLKRDMVIRKFRKLANQRAPKKVL
;
A
#
# COMPACT_ATOMS: atom_id res chain seq x y z
N MET A 1 10.22 9.47 -14.65
CA MET A 1 9.19 10.29 -14.00
C MET A 1 7.93 10.16 -14.81
N THR A 2 7.14 9.17 -14.41
CA THR A 2 5.91 8.74 -15.08
C THR A 2 4.93 8.35 -13.99
N VAL A 3 3.77 9.00 -13.94
CA VAL A 3 2.65 8.57 -13.08
C VAL A 3 2.08 7.27 -13.64
N LYS A 4 2.00 6.23 -12.80
CA LYS A 4 1.48 4.91 -13.17
C LYS A 4 -0.01 4.82 -12.83
N PRO A 5 -0.79 4.06 -13.63
CA PRO A 5 -2.20 3.84 -13.34
C PRO A 5 -2.36 3.02 -12.06
N LEU A 6 -3.25 3.48 -11.17
CA LEU A 6 -3.60 2.74 -9.97
C LEU A 6 -4.55 1.58 -10.29
N ILE A 7 -4.28 0.44 -9.70
CA ILE A 7 -5.14 -0.73 -9.69
C ILE A 7 -6.20 -0.51 -8.60
N ILE A 8 -7.47 -0.60 -9.00
CA ILE A 8 -8.62 -0.28 -8.15
C ILE A 8 -9.41 -1.56 -7.85
N LEU A 9 -9.92 -1.67 -6.62
CA LEU A 9 -10.87 -2.73 -6.24
C LEU A 9 -12.03 -2.79 -7.27
N PRO A 10 -12.48 -3.97 -7.72
CA PRO A 10 -12.20 -5.31 -7.21
C PRO A 10 -11.17 -6.10 -8.02
N ASP A 11 -10.21 -5.44 -8.69
CA ASP A 11 -9.23 -6.13 -9.53
C ASP A 11 -8.51 -7.25 -8.75
N PRO A 12 -8.50 -8.51 -9.27
CA PRO A 12 -7.91 -9.64 -8.58
C PRO A 12 -6.39 -9.51 -8.38
N LEU A 13 -5.71 -8.64 -9.13
CA LEU A 13 -4.28 -8.40 -8.96
C LEU A 13 -3.95 -7.90 -7.55
N LEU A 14 -4.84 -7.10 -6.94
CA LEU A 14 -4.69 -6.65 -5.54
C LEU A 14 -4.73 -7.78 -4.50
N ARG A 15 -5.07 -9.00 -4.91
CA ARG A 15 -5.09 -10.20 -4.07
C ARG A 15 -3.88 -11.10 -4.28
N GLN A 16 -3.00 -10.76 -5.23
CA GLN A 16 -1.82 -11.54 -5.52
C GLN A 16 -0.71 -11.25 -4.50
N PRO A 17 -0.13 -12.28 -3.84
CA PRO A 17 1.08 -12.12 -3.07
C PRO A 17 2.25 -11.66 -3.96
N SER A 18 2.93 -10.61 -3.53
CA SER A 18 4.05 -10.00 -4.24
C SER A 18 5.34 -10.81 -4.05
N LYS A 19 6.18 -10.82 -5.09
CA LYS A 19 7.44 -11.55 -5.15
C LYS A 19 8.59 -10.75 -4.58
N THR A 20 9.57 -11.44 -4.00
CA THR A 20 10.81 -10.85 -3.52
C THR A 20 11.54 -10.11 -4.64
N VAL A 21 12.06 -8.92 -4.34
CA VAL A 21 12.99 -8.19 -5.19
C VAL A 21 14.39 -8.77 -5.01
N GLU A 22 14.98 -9.30 -6.08
CA GLU A 22 16.30 -9.94 -6.06
C GLU A 22 17.42 -9.05 -6.60
N ARG A 23 17.09 -8.01 -7.37
CA ARG A 23 18.05 -7.16 -8.08
C ARG A 23 17.83 -5.70 -7.72
N PHE A 24 18.89 -5.04 -7.25
CA PHE A 24 18.92 -3.64 -6.84
C PHE A 24 19.70 -2.82 -7.87
N ASP A 25 19.11 -2.68 -9.05
CA ASP A 25 19.73 -2.04 -10.22
C ASP A 25 19.06 -0.69 -10.55
N ASP A 26 19.53 -0.05 -11.62
CA ASP A 26 19.00 1.24 -12.07
C ASP A 26 17.54 1.17 -12.54
N GLN A 27 17.05 -0.01 -12.95
CA GLN A 27 15.65 -0.18 -13.30
C GLN A 27 14.77 -0.11 -12.05
N LEU A 28 15.22 -0.74 -10.96
CA LEU A 28 14.55 -0.64 -9.66
C LEU A 28 14.52 0.81 -9.16
N ARG A 29 15.65 1.53 -9.25
CA ARG A 29 15.73 2.97 -8.86
C ARG A 29 14.74 3.83 -9.64
N LYS A 30 14.67 3.63 -10.95
CA LYS A 30 13.71 4.34 -11.80
C LYS A 30 12.27 3.99 -11.42
N PHE A 31 11.99 2.72 -11.13
CA PHE A 31 10.66 2.28 -10.74
C PHE A 31 10.22 2.89 -9.39
N VAL A 32 11.13 2.96 -8.41
CA VAL A 32 10.88 3.64 -7.13
C VAL A 32 10.54 5.11 -7.34
N GLN A 33 11.23 5.81 -8.25
CA GLN A 33 10.89 7.19 -8.58
C GLN A 33 9.48 7.29 -9.18
N ASP A 34 9.12 6.41 -10.12
CA ASP A 34 7.78 6.39 -10.69
C ASP A 34 6.70 6.09 -9.60
N MET A 35 7.03 5.32 -8.56
CA MET A 35 6.14 5.07 -7.43
C MET A 35 5.93 6.32 -6.57
N PHE A 36 6.98 7.04 -6.21
CA PHE A 36 6.84 8.33 -5.51
C PHE A 36 6.06 9.34 -6.34
N ASP A 37 6.37 9.46 -7.64
CA ASP A 37 5.63 10.36 -8.55
C ASP A 37 4.14 10.02 -8.56
N THR A 38 3.79 8.72 -8.60
CA THR A 38 2.39 8.26 -8.56
C THR A 38 1.74 8.53 -7.22
N MET A 39 2.45 8.29 -6.12
CA MET A 39 1.95 8.51 -4.76
C MET A 39 1.65 9.99 -4.51
N TYR A 40 2.54 10.88 -4.92
CA TYR A 40 2.35 12.33 -4.76
C TYR A 40 1.29 12.92 -5.71
N ASP A 41 1.10 12.35 -6.91
CA ASP A 41 0.03 12.77 -7.83
C ASP A 41 -1.37 12.36 -7.31
N ALA A 42 -1.45 11.24 -6.60
CA ALA A 42 -2.67 10.70 -5.99
C ALA A 42 -2.93 11.17 -4.53
N PRO A 43 -2.33 12.30 -4.12
CA PRO A 43 -1.95 12.69 -2.74
C PRO A 43 -2.04 11.59 -1.65
N GLY A 44 -1.29 10.50 -1.82
CA GLY A 44 -1.16 9.44 -0.81
C GLY A 44 0.08 9.58 0.08
N ILE A 45 0.07 8.93 1.23
CA ILE A 45 1.22 8.85 2.16
C ILE A 45 1.96 7.50 2.08
N GLY A 46 1.40 6.54 1.33
CA GLY A 46 1.92 5.19 1.14
C GLY A 46 1.48 4.62 -0.20
N LEU A 47 2.35 3.81 -0.82
CA LEU A 47 2.05 3.09 -2.05
C LEU A 47 2.87 1.79 -2.14
N ALA A 48 2.19 0.66 -2.30
CA ALA A 48 2.80 -0.62 -2.62
C ALA A 48 2.87 -0.87 -4.14
N ALA A 49 3.92 -1.51 -4.63
CA ALA A 49 4.14 -1.76 -6.06
C ALA A 49 2.97 -2.52 -6.73
N ILE A 50 2.30 -3.40 -6.00
CA ILE A 50 1.13 -4.14 -6.50
C ILE A 50 -0.02 -3.20 -6.92
N GLN A 51 -0.13 -2.03 -6.28
CA GLN A 51 -1.17 -1.03 -6.57
C GLN A 51 -0.91 -0.29 -7.89
N VAL A 52 0.29 -0.40 -8.46
CA VAL A 52 0.60 0.10 -9.81
C VAL A 52 0.83 -1.03 -10.82
N GLY A 53 0.39 -2.24 -10.47
CA GLY A 53 0.37 -3.40 -11.36
C GLY A 53 1.60 -4.31 -11.26
N GLU A 54 2.54 -4.03 -10.37
CA GLU A 54 3.81 -4.76 -10.28
C GLU A 54 3.88 -5.58 -8.97
N PRO A 55 3.71 -6.91 -9.00
CA PRO A 55 3.67 -7.76 -7.81
C PRO A 55 5.09 -7.99 -7.24
N LEU A 56 5.74 -6.92 -6.79
CA LEU A 56 7.05 -6.89 -6.16
C LEU A 56 6.91 -6.44 -4.70
N ARG A 57 7.69 -7.03 -3.80
CA ARG A 57 7.72 -6.66 -2.38
C ARG A 57 8.47 -5.33 -2.19
N LEU A 58 7.82 -4.25 -2.60
CA LEU A 58 8.37 -2.91 -2.56
C LEU A 58 7.24 -1.94 -2.24
N LEU A 59 7.49 -1.06 -1.28
CA LEU A 59 6.58 0.02 -0.92
C LEU A 59 7.35 1.32 -0.70
N THR A 60 6.67 2.43 -0.94
CA THR A 60 7.14 3.79 -0.68
C THR A 60 6.23 4.46 0.34
N ILE A 61 6.80 5.20 1.28
CA ILE A 61 6.07 5.94 2.32
C ILE A 61 6.63 7.36 2.40
N ASP A 62 5.77 8.35 2.56
CA ASP A 62 6.15 9.70 2.97
C ASP A 62 5.01 10.27 3.83
N LEU A 63 5.30 10.49 5.10
CA LEU A 63 4.30 10.95 6.08
C LEU A 63 4.34 12.46 6.29
N ALA A 64 5.25 13.16 5.62
CA ALA A 64 5.34 14.61 5.70
C ALA A 64 4.04 15.26 5.20
N LYS A 65 3.57 16.26 5.92
CA LYS A 65 2.44 17.09 5.48
C LYS A 65 2.86 18.06 4.39
N ASP A 66 1.89 18.66 3.71
CA ASP A 66 2.12 19.60 2.61
C ASP A 66 3.02 20.80 2.98
N ASP A 67 3.07 21.18 4.25
CA ASP A 67 3.88 22.28 4.80
C ASP A 67 5.20 21.83 5.45
N GLU A 68 5.49 20.53 5.45
CA GLU A 68 6.70 19.93 6.03
C GLU A 68 7.71 19.53 4.93
N GLU A 69 8.98 19.39 5.29
CA GLU A 69 9.96 18.80 4.38
C GLU A 69 9.63 17.33 4.15
N LYS A 70 9.66 16.90 2.88
CA LYS A 70 9.43 15.51 2.51
C LYS A 70 10.41 14.57 3.22
N ASP A 71 9.89 13.46 3.72
CA ASP A 71 10.68 12.40 4.36
C ASP A 71 10.39 11.05 3.66
N PRO A 72 10.94 10.84 2.45
CA PRO A 72 10.63 9.65 1.64
C PRO A 72 11.36 8.40 2.15
N HIS A 73 10.61 7.34 2.38
CA HIS A 73 11.09 6.01 2.76
C HIS A 73 10.88 5.00 1.63
N VAL A 74 11.94 4.26 1.29
CA VAL A 74 11.90 3.16 0.32
C VAL A 74 12.13 1.86 1.06
N ILE A 75 11.17 0.96 1.00
CA ILE A 75 11.14 -0.22 1.86
C ILE A 75 10.96 -1.46 0.98
N ILE A 76 12.02 -2.26 0.85
CA ILE A 76 12.11 -3.38 -0.07
C ILE A 76 12.20 -4.69 0.72
N ASN A 77 11.46 -5.70 0.27
CA ASN A 77 11.30 -7.00 0.93
C ASN A 77 10.99 -6.92 2.44
N PRO A 78 10.06 -6.06 2.90
CA PRO A 78 9.80 -5.89 4.32
C PRO A 78 9.24 -7.16 4.98
N GLN A 79 9.64 -7.37 6.23
CA GLN A 79 9.14 -8.39 7.13
C GLN A 79 8.87 -7.80 8.52
N ILE A 80 7.64 -7.96 9.02
CA ILE A 80 7.31 -7.63 10.40
C ILE A 80 7.87 -8.75 11.29
N VAL A 81 8.85 -8.43 12.13
CA VAL A 81 9.54 -9.40 13.00
C VAL A 81 9.10 -9.32 14.46
N ALA A 82 8.43 -8.24 14.86
CA ALA A 82 7.76 -8.12 16.15
C ALA A 82 6.58 -7.16 16.07
N VAL A 83 5.59 -7.36 16.94
CA VAL A 83 4.41 -6.51 17.12
C VAL A 83 4.13 -6.30 18.60
N SER A 84 3.51 -5.19 18.97
CA SER A 84 3.03 -4.97 20.34
C SER A 84 1.71 -5.69 20.62
N ASP A 85 1.46 -6.01 21.90
CA ASP A 85 0.13 -6.43 22.38
C ASP A 85 -0.87 -5.26 22.37
N GLU A 86 -0.38 -4.04 22.66
CA GLU A 86 -1.17 -2.82 22.55
C GLU A 86 -1.66 -2.62 21.12
N ARG A 87 -2.91 -2.18 20.98
CA ARG A 87 -3.59 -1.93 19.73
C ARG A 87 -3.92 -0.44 19.60
N ASN A 88 -3.84 0.08 18.38
CA ASN A 88 -4.30 1.42 18.02
C ASN A 88 -5.35 1.34 16.91
N THR A 89 -6.32 2.24 16.98
CA THR A 89 -7.34 2.42 15.95
C THR A 89 -7.04 3.68 15.16
N TYR A 90 -6.97 3.55 13.83
CA TYR A 90 -6.83 4.66 12.90
C TYR A 90 -7.92 4.60 11.84
N GLU A 91 -8.38 5.77 11.37
CA GLU A 91 -9.18 5.85 10.16
C GLU A 91 -8.25 5.68 8.94
N GLU A 92 -8.37 4.55 8.25
CA GLU A 92 -7.56 4.23 7.07
C GLU A 92 -8.32 4.53 5.78
N GLY A 93 -7.59 5.06 4.80
CA GLY A 93 -7.98 5.10 3.39
C GLY A 93 -6.98 4.31 2.54
N CYS A 94 -7.26 4.16 1.25
CA CYS A 94 -6.37 3.46 0.32
C CYS A 94 -6.54 4.00 -1.10
N LEU A 95 -5.43 4.25 -1.80
CA LEU A 95 -5.45 4.71 -3.20
C LEU A 95 -6.14 3.69 -4.14
N SER A 96 -6.13 2.41 -3.79
CA SER A 96 -6.83 1.34 -4.52
C SER A 96 -8.31 1.18 -4.16
N ILE A 97 -8.80 1.91 -3.16
CA ILE A 97 -10.20 1.92 -2.72
C ILE A 97 -10.63 3.39 -2.50
N PRO A 98 -10.70 4.19 -3.57
CA PRO A 98 -10.95 5.63 -3.48
C PRO A 98 -12.30 5.95 -2.82
N ASP A 99 -12.34 7.09 -2.13
CA ASP A 99 -13.54 7.63 -1.47
C ASP A 99 -14.16 6.67 -0.44
N TYR A 100 -13.34 5.82 0.19
CA TYR A 100 -13.78 4.95 1.28
C TYR A 100 -12.74 4.95 2.40
N TYR A 101 -13.23 5.25 3.60
CA TYR A 101 -12.45 5.31 4.83
C TYR A 101 -13.13 4.47 5.90
N ALA A 102 -12.35 3.82 6.76
CA ALA A 102 -12.90 3.09 7.90
C ALA A 102 -11.87 2.98 9.03
N GLU A 103 -12.37 2.92 10.26
CA GLU A 103 -11.57 2.58 11.43
C GLU A 103 -11.06 1.14 11.33
N VAL A 104 -9.75 0.96 11.47
CA VAL A 104 -9.05 -0.32 11.51
C VAL A 104 -8.17 -0.37 12.76
N GLU A 105 -8.20 -1.51 13.44
CA GLU A 105 -7.41 -1.75 14.65
C GLU A 105 -6.18 -2.61 14.33
N ARG A 106 -5.00 -2.08 14.60
CA ARG A 106 -3.71 -2.75 14.36
C ARG A 106 -2.84 -2.73 15.62
N PRO A 107 -1.84 -3.63 15.75
CA PRO A 107 -0.74 -3.42 16.70
C PRO A 107 -0.22 -1.99 16.67
N ALA A 108 -0.14 -1.37 17.85
CA ALA A 108 0.30 0.01 18.04
C ALA A 108 1.76 0.23 17.63
N LYS A 109 2.59 -0.81 17.76
CA LYS A 109 4.01 -0.79 17.39
C LYS A 109 4.39 -2.03 16.61
N VAL A 110 5.31 -1.85 15.67
CA VAL A 110 5.89 -2.94 14.87
C VAL A 110 7.40 -2.77 14.75
N LYS A 111 8.11 -3.88 14.67
CA LYS A 111 9.51 -3.92 14.21
C LYS A 111 9.54 -4.53 12.82
N VAL A 112 10.12 -3.81 11.86
CA VAL A 112 10.21 -4.25 10.47
C VAL A 112 11.66 -4.34 10.03
N GLU A 113 12.04 -5.49 9.48
CA GLU A 113 13.30 -5.68 8.76
C GLU A 113 13.06 -5.51 7.26
N TYR A 114 13.95 -4.80 6.58
CA TYR A 114 13.81 -4.49 5.16
C TYR A 114 15.17 -4.15 4.52
N PHE A 115 15.18 -3.97 3.20
CA PHE A 115 16.30 -3.42 2.45
C PHE A 115 15.96 -2.04 1.89
N ASP A 116 16.94 -1.15 1.86
CA ASP A 116 16.83 0.11 1.14
C ASP A 116 17.05 -0.09 -0.38
N ILE A 117 17.04 1.03 -1.12
CA ILE A 117 17.23 1.03 -2.58
C ILE A 117 18.63 0.59 -3.03
N ASP A 118 19.62 0.62 -2.14
CA ASP A 118 20.98 0.16 -2.38
C ASP A 118 21.17 -1.32 -2.00
N GLY A 119 20.12 -1.99 -1.50
CA GLY A 119 20.16 -3.37 -1.06
C GLY A 119 20.82 -3.55 0.31
N LYS A 120 20.94 -2.46 1.09
CA LYS A 120 21.46 -2.53 2.47
C LYS A 120 20.32 -2.87 3.41
N ALA A 121 20.58 -3.80 4.33
CA ALA A 121 19.61 -4.22 5.34
C ALA A 121 19.45 -3.15 6.44
N HIS A 122 18.20 -2.96 6.86
CA HIS A 122 17.79 -2.05 7.92
C HIS A 122 16.74 -2.69 8.81
N THR A 123 16.61 -2.14 10.01
CA THR A 123 15.55 -2.46 10.95
C THR A 123 14.94 -1.14 11.42
N ILE A 124 13.61 -1.05 11.40
CA ILE A 124 12.86 0.09 11.93
C ILE A 124 11.92 -0.37 13.04
N ASP A 125 12.02 0.26 14.20
CA ASP A 125 10.99 0.23 15.24
C ASP A 125 10.03 1.39 14.96
N ALA A 126 8.78 1.09 14.66
CA ALA A 126 7.77 2.07 14.29
C ALA A 126 6.59 2.03 15.27
N ASP A 127 6.03 3.20 15.53
CA ASP A 127 4.76 3.39 16.23
C ASP A 127 3.89 4.43 15.49
N GLY A 128 2.73 4.73 16.08
CA GLY A 128 1.83 5.77 15.56
C GLY A 128 1.44 5.57 14.09
N LEU A 129 1.49 6.66 13.32
CA LEU A 129 1.10 6.64 11.91
C LEU A 129 2.06 5.78 11.04
N MET A 130 3.35 5.77 11.35
CA MET A 130 4.33 4.96 10.62
C MET A 130 4.06 3.46 10.80
N ALA A 131 3.74 3.02 12.02
CA ALA A 131 3.35 1.64 12.26
C ALA A 131 2.08 1.25 11.48
N THR A 132 1.08 2.13 11.43
CA THR A 132 -0.15 1.90 10.67
C THR A 132 0.13 1.79 9.17
N CYS A 133 0.87 2.75 8.61
CA CYS A 133 1.20 2.80 7.18
C CYS A 133 2.03 1.58 6.77
N LEU A 134 3.07 1.21 7.53
CA LEU A 134 3.86 0.00 7.27
C LEU A 134 3.00 -1.26 7.22
N GLN A 135 2.12 -1.44 8.20
CA GLN A 135 1.23 -2.61 8.24
C GLN A 135 0.25 -2.63 7.06
N HIS A 136 -0.31 -1.47 6.69
CA HIS A 136 -1.19 -1.32 5.54
C HIS A 136 -0.49 -1.69 4.23
N GLU A 137 0.69 -1.12 3.98
CA GLU A 137 1.44 -1.36 2.75
C GLU A 137 1.99 -2.79 2.68
N ILE A 138 2.39 -3.38 3.82
CA ILE A 138 2.81 -4.79 3.90
C ILE A 138 1.62 -5.73 3.64
N ASP A 139 0.41 -5.39 4.08
CA ASP A 139 -0.81 -6.14 3.75
C ASP A 139 -1.04 -6.19 2.23
N HIS A 140 -0.86 -5.08 1.52
CA HIS A 140 -0.94 -5.05 0.06
C HIS A 140 0.03 -6.05 -0.58
N LEU A 141 1.28 -6.13 -0.10
CA LEU A 141 2.26 -7.10 -0.59
C LEU A 141 1.84 -8.55 -0.36
N ASN A 142 0.92 -8.81 0.57
CA ASN A 142 0.39 -10.13 0.90
C ASN A 142 -1.00 -10.39 0.28
N GLY A 143 -1.53 -9.46 -0.52
CA GLY A 143 -2.87 -9.57 -1.10
C GLY A 143 -4.03 -9.28 -0.13
N VAL A 144 -3.71 -8.65 1.01
CA VAL A 144 -4.65 -8.22 2.04
C VAL A 144 -4.95 -6.73 1.83
N LEU A 145 -6.21 -6.34 2.02
CA LEU A 145 -6.66 -4.95 1.93
C LEU A 145 -7.21 -4.53 3.28
N PHE A 146 -7.17 -3.24 3.63
CA PHE A 146 -7.66 -2.78 4.93
C PHE A 146 -9.13 -3.15 5.19
N ILE A 147 -9.95 -3.26 4.13
CA ILE A 147 -11.34 -3.71 4.20
C ILE A 147 -11.49 -5.17 4.68
N ASP A 148 -10.42 -5.95 4.76
CA ASP A 148 -10.45 -7.30 5.32
C ASP A 148 -10.40 -7.30 6.85
N HIS A 149 -9.98 -6.18 7.46
CA HIS A 149 -9.93 -6.00 8.91
C HIS A 149 -11.22 -5.40 9.49
N ILE A 150 -12.13 -4.91 8.64
CA ILE A 150 -13.45 -4.41 9.07
C ILE A 150 -14.51 -5.53 9.07
N SER A 151 -15.69 -5.24 9.62
CA SER A 151 -16.77 -6.23 9.67
C SER A 151 -17.16 -6.75 8.27
N LYS A 152 -17.46 -8.05 8.20
CA LYS A 152 -17.84 -8.73 6.94
C LYS A 152 -18.95 -7.99 6.17
N LEU A 153 -19.96 -7.47 6.89
CA LEU A 153 -21.05 -6.72 6.27
C LEU A 153 -20.55 -5.45 5.58
N LYS A 154 -19.72 -4.65 6.25
CA LYS A 154 -19.13 -3.43 5.67
C LYS A 154 -18.25 -3.78 4.47
N ARG A 155 -17.39 -4.79 4.59
CA ARG A 155 -16.54 -5.28 3.50
C ARG A 155 -17.35 -5.67 2.26
N ASP A 156 -18.39 -6.48 2.44
CA ASP A 156 -19.23 -6.97 1.33
C ASP A 156 -19.98 -5.82 0.64
N MET A 157 -20.38 -4.79 1.37
CA MET A 157 -20.98 -3.57 0.81
C MET A 157 -19.99 -2.79 -0.06
N VAL A 158 -18.75 -2.60 0.40
CA VAL A 158 -17.69 -1.91 -0.36
C VAL A 158 -17.37 -2.66 -1.64
N ILE A 159 -17.12 -3.98 -1.54
CA ILE A 159 -16.83 -4.81 -2.71
C ILE A 159 -17.97 -4.75 -3.73
N ARG A 160 -19.23 -4.77 -3.27
CA ARG A 160 -20.40 -4.64 -4.15
C ARG A 160 -20.46 -3.28 -4.85
N LYS A 161 -20.19 -2.19 -4.13
CA LYS A 161 -20.10 -0.83 -4.70
C LYS A 161 -19.08 -0.79 -5.83
N PHE A 162 -17.86 -1.28 -5.58
CA PHE A 162 -16.77 -1.27 -6.55
C PHE A 162 -17.01 -2.20 -7.75
N ARG A 163 -17.59 -3.39 -7.55
CA ARG A 163 -18.03 -4.26 -8.66
C ARG A 163 -19.01 -3.56 -9.59
N LYS A 164 -19.97 -2.81 -9.03
CA LYS A 164 -20.93 -2.05 -9.84
C LYS A 164 -20.24 -0.95 -10.66
N LEU A 165 -19.32 -0.20 -10.05
CA LEU A 165 -18.55 0.84 -10.73
C LEU A 165 -17.68 0.28 -11.86
N ALA A 166 -17.00 -0.84 -11.63
CA ALA A 166 -16.20 -1.53 -12.63
C ALA A 166 -17.05 -1.98 -13.84
N ASN A 167 -18.23 -2.57 -13.59
CA ASN A 167 -19.14 -2.99 -14.66
C ASN A 167 -19.71 -1.83 -15.48
N GLN A 168 -19.86 -0.64 -14.88
CA GLN A 168 -20.34 0.56 -15.59
C GLN A 168 -19.26 1.20 -16.47
N ARG A 169 -17.98 1.03 -16.11
CA ARG A 169 -16.81 1.51 -16.88
C ARG A 169 -16.40 0.55 -17.99
N ALA A 170 -16.77 -0.73 -17.90
CA ALA A 170 -16.53 -1.68 -18.98
C ALA A 170 -17.29 -1.25 -20.25
N PRO A 171 -16.66 -1.23 -21.44
CA PRO A 171 -17.36 -0.90 -22.67
C PRO A 171 -18.55 -1.86 -22.83
N LYS A 172 -19.75 -1.31 -23.03
CA LYS A 172 -20.91 -2.13 -23.39
C LYS A 172 -20.51 -2.89 -24.66
N LYS A 173 -20.41 -4.22 -24.57
CA LYS A 173 -20.37 -5.06 -25.77
C LYS A 173 -21.64 -4.75 -26.54
N VAL A 174 -21.50 -4.01 -27.62
CA VAL A 174 -22.56 -3.88 -28.63
C VAL A 174 -22.67 -5.26 -29.26
N LEU A 175 -23.72 -5.99 -28.91
CA LEU A 175 -24.19 -7.15 -29.67
C LEU A 175 -25.18 -6.65 -30.73
#